data_AF-A0A061NA66-F1
#
_entry.id   AF-A0A061NA66-F1
#
_cell.length_a   1.000
_cell.length_b   1.000
_cell.length_c   1.000
_cell.angle_alpha   90.00
_cell.angle_beta   90.00
_cell.angle_gamma   90.00
#
_symmetry.space_group_name_H-M   'P 1'
#
loop_
_entity.id
_entity.type
_entity.pdbx_description
1 polymer ?
#
loop_
_entity_poly.entity_id
_entity_poly.type
_entity_poly.pdbx_seq_one_letter_code
_entity_poly.pdbx_strand_id
1 'polypeptide(L)'
;MSFQVQTIELTRKEMYAVSIPLVPVWKGVAVLPIIGDLDDERSTYLQNQTLNRATELSLTCIVIDLSGINSINTWFAQHLSNLIQALRLLGIKVVLSGMRPELSQTIVRLGIRFKNTRTYLTLEQALQSIEPAKSDENRYNLEENRHQDK
;
A
#
# COMPACT_ATOMS: atom_id res chain seq x y z
N MET A 1 -4.89 37.64 13.25
CA MET A 1 -4.05 36.51 13.72
C MET A 1 -4.69 35.13 13.43
N SER A 2 -6.01 35.02 13.29
CA SER A 2 -6.72 33.77 12.94
C SER A 2 -6.67 33.38 11.45
N PHE A 3 -6.50 34.35 10.54
CA PHE A 3 -6.49 34.10 9.10
C PHE A 3 -5.21 33.42 8.60
N GLN A 4 -4.03 33.82 9.10
CA GLN A 4 -2.74 33.20 8.75
C GLN A 4 -2.63 31.75 9.25
N VAL A 5 -3.19 31.43 10.41
CA VAL A 5 -3.21 30.04 10.94
C VAL A 5 -4.10 29.14 10.07
N GLN A 6 -5.26 29.63 9.64
CA GLN A 6 -6.12 28.89 8.72
C GLN A 6 -5.46 28.62 7.36
N THR A 7 -4.72 29.59 6.80
CA THR A 7 -3.99 29.39 5.53
C THR A 7 -2.91 28.32 5.67
N ILE A 8 -2.14 28.31 6.76
CA ILE A 8 -1.09 27.30 7.00
C ILE A 8 -1.68 25.89 7.10
N GLU A 9 -2.77 25.73 7.85
CA GLU A 9 -3.46 24.44 8.00
C GLU A 9 -4.07 23.95 6.68
N LEU A 10 -4.67 24.85 5.90
CA LEU A 10 -5.22 24.51 4.58
C LEU A 10 -4.11 24.12 3.59
N THR A 11 -3.01 24.87 3.53
CA THR A 11 -1.85 24.55 2.70
C THR A 11 -1.19 23.23 3.13
N ARG A 12 -1.08 22.96 4.44
CA ARG A 12 -0.58 21.68 4.98
C ARG A 12 -1.49 20.51 4.55
N LYS A 13 -2.81 20.70 4.61
CA LYS A 13 -3.79 19.68 4.23
C LYS A 13 -3.80 19.40 2.72
N GLU A 14 -3.59 20.43 1.89
CA GLU A 14 -3.41 20.28 0.43
C GLU A 14 -2.09 19.57 0.09
N MET A 15 -1.00 19.89 0.80
CA MET A 15 0.27 19.12 0.69
C MET A 15 0.08 17.65 1.03
N TYR A 16 -0.74 17.32 2.03
CA TYR A 16 -1.06 15.93 2.37
C TYR A 16 -2.00 15.26 1.36
N ALA A 17 -2.93 15.99 0.74
CA ALA A 17 -3.83 15.45 -0.28
C ALA A 17 -3.11 14.97 -1.56
N VAL A 18 -1.98 15.59 -1.91
CA VAL A 18 -1.10 15.15 -3.00
C VAL A 18 -0.21 13.95 -2.60
N SER A 19 -0.16 13.59 -1.31
CA SER A 19 0.88 12.76 -0.69
C SER A 19 0.61 11.24 -0.66
N ILE A 20 -0.44 10.71 -1.31
CA ILE A 20 -0.72 9.26 -1.29
C ILE A 20 -0.82 8.72 -2.72
N PRO A 21 0.33 8.35 -3.31
CA PRO A 21 0.40 7.80 -4.64
C PRO A 21 0.04 6.31 -4.60
N LEU A 22 -1.21 5.96 -4.28
CA LEU A 22 -1.68 4.58 -4.52
C LEU A 22 -1.81 4.41 -6.03
N VAL A 23 -0.83 3.76 -6.65
CA VAL A 23 -0.71 3.61 -8.11
C VAL A 23 -1.24 2.22 -8.51
N PRO A 24 -2.41 2.12 -9.18
CA PRO A 24 -2.88 0.85 -9.72
C PRO A 24 -1.90 0.35 -10.80
N VAL A 25 -1.56 -0.94 -10.75
CA VAL A 25 -0.68 -1.57 -11.76
C VAL A 25 -1.50 -2.46 -12.69
N TRP A 26 -2.41 -3.24 -12.13
CA TRP A 26 -3.43 -4.00 -12.87
C TRP A 26 -4.65 -4.28 -11.98
N LYS A 27 -5.67 -4.95 -12.52
CA LYS A 27 -6.94 -5.22 -11.81
C LYS A 27 -6.68 -5.88 -10.45
N GLY A 28 -7.10 -5.19 -9.39
CA GLY A 28 -6.96 -5.64 -8.00
C GLY A 28 -5.57 -5.48 -7.39
N VAL A 29 -4.60 -4.88 -8.08
CA VAL A 29 -3.22 -4.72 -7.58
C VAL A 29 -2.74 -3.28 -7.72
N ALA A 30 -2.22 -2.73 -6.62
CA ALA A 30 -1.64 -1.39 -6.59
C ALA A 30 -0.32 -1.36 -5.81
N VAL A 31 0.47 -0.32 -6.07
CA VAL A 31 1.68 0.02 -5.34
C VAL A 31 1.41 1.24 -4.46
N LEU A 32 1.88 1.19 -3.22
CA LEU A 32 1.95 2.31 -2.30
C LEU A 32 3.43 2.63 -2.04
N PRO A 33 4.03 3.58 -2.78
CA PRO A 33 5.34 4.10 -2.46
C PRO A 33 5.26 4.97 -1.21
N ILE A 34 6.15 4.70 -0.25
CA ILE A 34 6.34 5.54 0.93
C ILE A 34 7.62 6.36 0.74
N ILE A 35 7.47 7.69 0.72
CA ILE A 35 8.54 8.63 0.38
C ILE A 35 8.75 9.63 1.52
N GLY A 36 10.01 9.86 1.88
CA GLY A 36 10.43 10.90 2.79
C GLY A 36 10.22 10.55 4.26
N ASP A 37 10.24 11.57 5.12
CA ASP A 37 10.03 11.40 6.55
C ASP A 37 8.54 11.44 6.88
N LEU A 38 8.08 10.44 7.62
CA LEU A 38 6.71 10.35 8.11
C LEU A 38 6.67 10.72 9.59
N ASP A 39 5.97 11.82 9.89
CA ASP A 39 5.51 12.15 11.24
C ASP A 39 4.17 11.44 11.54
N ASP A 40 3.67 11.62 12.76
CA ASP A 40 2.46 10.95 13.25
C ASP A 40 1.19 11.37 12.48
N GLU A 41 1.05 12.66 12.20
CA GLU A 41 -0.10 13.23 11.50
C GLU A 41 -0.17 12.69 10.07
N ARG A 42 0.96 12.73 9.35
CA ARG A 42 1.08 12.19 7.99
C ARG A 42 0.88 10.69 7.95
N SER A 43 1.39 9.95 8.94
CA SER A 43 1.21 8.49 9.02
C SER A 43 -0.26 8.12 9.19
N THR A 44 -0.98 8.82 10.07
CA THR A 44 -2.41 8.62 10.30
C THR A 44 -3.23 8.96 9.05
N TYR A 45 -2.92 10.08 8.40
CA TYR A 45 -3.56 10.48 7.15
C TYR A 45 -3.32 9.43 6.04
N LEU A 46 -2.07 8.98 5.88
CA LEU A 46 -1.67 7.96 4.93
C LEU A 46 -2.42 6.65 5.15
N GLN A 47 -2.53 6.21 6.40
CA GLN A 47 -3.25 5.00 6.76
C GLN A 47 -4.73 5.09 6.36
N ASN A 48 -5.44 6.12 6.80
CA ASN A 48 -6.87 6.26 6.54
C ASN A 48 -7.20 6.30 5.05
N GLN A 49 -6.46 7.10 4.29
CA GLN A 49 -6.70 7.23 2.87
C GLN A 49 -6.28 6.00 2.08
N THR A 50 -5.22 5.30 2.49
CA THR A 50 -4.86 4.01 1.86
C THR A 50 -5.99 3.01 2.02
N LEU A 51 -6.58 2.89 3.23
CA LEU A 51 -7.68 1.96 3.49
C LEU A 51 -8.94 2.30 2.68
N ASN A 52 -9.32 3.58 2.63
CA ASN A 52 -10.46 4.04 1.82
C ASN A 52 -10.25 3.71 0.35
N ARG A 53 -9.11 4.13 -0.20
CA ARG A 53 -8.82 4.02 -1.63
C ARG A 53 -8.59 2.57 -2.07
N ALA A 54 -8.02 1.73 -1.19
CA ALA A 54 -7.88 0.30 -1.46
C ALA A 54 -9.24 -0.40 -1.60
N THR A 55 -10.24 0.04 -0.83
CA THR A 55 -11.61 -0.47 -0.90
C THR A 55 -12.31 0.02 -2.17
N GLU A 56 -12.21 1.32 -2.48
CA GLU A 56 -12.76 1.93 -3.71
C GLU A 56 -12.24 1.23 -4.97
N LEU A 57 -10.94 0.92 -5.01
CA LEU A 57 -10.30 0.24 -6.13
C LEU A 57 -10.50 -1.29 -6.11
N SER A 58 -11.23 -1.83 -5.13
CA SER A 58 -11.45 -3.28 -4.95
C SER A 58 -10.14 -4.07 -4.99
N LEU A 59 -9.12 -3.58 -4.29
CA LEU A 59 -7.80 -4.21 -4.29
C LEU A 59 -7.85 -5.57 -3.59
N THR A 60 -7.17 -6.55 -4.19
CA THR A 60 -6.90 -7.86 -3.59
C THR A 60 -5.46 -7.98 -3.14
N CYS A 61 -4.57 -7.12 -3.66
CA CYS A 61 -3.16 -7.04 -3.26
C CYS A 61 -2.65 -5.61 -3.31
N ILE A 62 -1.76 -5.27 -2.37
CA ILE A 62 -1.02 -4.01 -2.34
C ILE A 62 0.47 -4.28 -2.07
N VAL A 63 1.33 -3.65 -2.86
CA VAL A 63 2.78 -3.64 -2.63
C VAL A 63 3.15 -2.33 -1.96
N ILE A 64 3.66 -2.37 -0.74
CA ILE A 64 4.19 -1.19 -0.06
C ILE A 64 5.69 -1.13 -0.36
N ASP A 65 6.10 -0.08 -1.06
CA ASP A 65 7.51 0.17 -1.38
C ASP A 65 8.13 1.14 -0.38
N LEU A 66 9.19 0.68 0.28
CA LEU A 66 9.90 1.39 1.34
C LEU A 66 11.23 1.98 0.84
N SER A 67 11.51 1.87 -0.47
CA SER A 67 12.75 2.34 -1.08
C SER A 67 13.00 3.85 -0.88
N GLY A 68 11.92 4.64 -0.79
CA GLY A 68 11.95 6.10 -0.62
C GLY A 68 12.09 6.59 0.83
N ILE A 69 12.27 5.67 1.81
CA ILE A 69 12.42 6.04 3.22
C ILE A 69 13.90 6.19 3.59
N ASN A 70 14.23 7.38 4.10
CA ASN A 70 15.58 7.71 4.57
C ASN A 70 15.83 7.20 5.99
N SER A 71 14.86 7.34 6.90
CA SER A 71 14.99 6.91 8.29
C SER A 71 13.64 6.45 8.86
N ILE A 72 13.70 5.51 9.82
CA ILE A 72 12.54 5.09 10.61
C ILE A 72 12.66 5.64 12.02
N ASN A 73 11.58 6.24 12.50
CA ASN A 73 11.31 6.40 13.91
C ASN A 73 10.38 5.25 14.40
N THR A 74 10.33 5.01 15.70
CA THR A 74 9.47 3.99 16.31
C THR A 74 8.00 4.11 15.89
N TRP A 75 7.54 5.34 15.64
CA TRP A 75 6.15 5.67 15.33
C TRP A 75 5.75 5.15 13.95
N PHE A 76 6.58 5.38 12.93
CA PHE A 76 6.31 4.87 11.59
C PHE A 76 6.27 3.34 11.54
N ALA A 77 7.15 2.65 12.28
CA ALA A 77 7.13 1.20 12.30
C ALA A 77 5.81 0.65 12.89
N GLN A 78 5.25 1.32 13.91
CA GLN A 78 3.95 0.98 14.47
C GLN A 78 2.81 1.30 13.49
N HIS A 79 2.82 2.47 12.85
CA HIS A 79 1.84 2.87 11.84
C HIS A 79 1.82 1.90 10.64
N LEU A 80 3.00 1.53 10.13
CA LEU A 80 3.13 0.55 9.06
C LEU A 80 2.56 -0.82 9.49
N SER A 81 2.85 -1.27 10.71
CA SER A 81 2.26 -2.50 11.25
C SER A 81 0.74 -2.42 11.36
N ASN A 82 0.19 -1.28 11.79
CA ASN A 82 -1.26 -1.07 11.88
C ASN A 82 -1.93 -1.04 10.51
N LEU A 83 -1.31 -0.38 9.53
CA LEU A 83 -1.78 -0.35 8.15
C LEU A 83 -1.80 -1.77 7.54
N ILE A 84 -0.72 -2.53 7.67
CA ILE A 84 -0.63 -3.91 7.19
C ILE A 84 -1.74 -4.78 7.82
N GLN A 85 -1.97 -4.65 9.12
CA GLN A 85 -3.02 -5.39 9.81
C GLN A 85 -4.42 -5.00 9.32
N ALA A 86 -4.69 -3.70 9.18
CA ALA A 86 -5.98 -3.20 8.71
C ALA A 86 -6.29 -3.66 7.27
N LEU A 87 -5.32 -3.54 6.35
CA LEU A 87 -5.46 -4.05 4.98
C LEU A 87 -5.77 -5.54 4.94
N ARG A 88 -5.11 -6.32 5.79
CA ARG A 88 -5.37 -7.76 5.91
C ARG A 88 -6.76 -8.08 6.44
N LEU A 89 -7.26 -7.30 7.40
CA LEU A 89 -8.64 -7.45 7.90
C LEU A 89 -9.68 -7.15 6.81
N LEU A 90 -9.33 -6.29 5.85
CA LEU A 90 -10.13 -6.03 4.64
C LEU A 90 -9.97 -7.11 3.56
N GLY A 91 -9.23 -8.19 3.82
CA GLY A 91 -8.98 -9.27 2.86
C GLY A 91 -7.93 -8.95 1.80
N ILE A 92 -7.19 -7.85 1.97
CA ILE A 92 -6.17 -7.39 1.02
C ILE A 92 -4.82 -7.99 1.39
N LYS A 93 -4.19 -8.69 0.44
CA LYS A 93 -2.83 -9.21 0.60
C LYS A 93 -1.84 -8.05 0.60
N VAL A 94 -0.85 -8.11 1.48
CA VAL A 94 0.20 -7.08 1.55
C VAL A 94 1.56 -7.70 1.26
N VAL A 95 2.32 -7.04 0.38
CA VAL A 95 3.70 -7.36 0.05
C VAL A 95 4.56 -6.14 0.35
N LEU A 96 5.77 -6.34 0.88
CA LEU A 96 6.74 -5.26 1.10
C LEU A 96 7.87 -5.34 0.08
N SER A 97 8.37 -4.18 -0.33
CA SER A 97 9.56 -4.06 -1.17
C SER A 97 10.46 -2.90 -0.72
N GLY A 98 11.72 -2.89 -1.17
CA GLY A 98 12.62 -1.76 -0.95
C GLY A 98 13.10 -1.60 0.50
N MET A 99 13.03 -2.65 1.31
CA MET A 99 13.43 -2.58 2.71
C MET A 99 14.96 -2.53 2.85
N ARG A 100 15.48 -1.36 3.23
CA ARG A 100 16.91 -1.18 3.51
C ARG A 100 17.40 -1.91 4.77
N PRO A 101 18.69 -2.25 4.89
CA PRO A 101 19.24 -2.95 6.06
C PRO A 101 19.03 -2.22 7.40
N GLU A 102 19.22 -0.90 7.45
CA GLU A 102 19.09 -0.12 8.69
C GLU A 102 17.63 -0.11 9.20
N LEU A 103 16.71 -0.11 8.24
CA LEU A 103 15.28 -0.23 8.43
C LEU A 103 14.91 -1.59 9.02
N SER A 104 15.39 -2.69 8.42
CA SER A 104 15.08 -4.03 8.91
C SER A 104 15.62 -4.28 10.33
N GLN A 105 16.84 -3.80 10.64
CA GLN A 105 17.42 -3.88 11.98
C GLN A 105 16.57 -3.14 13.03
N THR A 106 16.02 -1.99 12.66
CA THR A 106 15.17 -1.21 13.57
C THR A 106 13.85 -1.92 13.86
N ILE A 107 13.21 -2.48 12.83
CA ILE A 107 11.96 -3.26 12.99
C ILE A 107 12.18 -4.47 13.91
N VAL A 108 13.30 -5.19 13.72
CA VAL A 108 13.69 -6.31 14.60
C VAL A 108 13.93 -5.85 16.03
N ARG A 109 14.68 -4.75 16.23
CA ARG A 109 14.97 -4.20 17.56
C ARG A 109 13.70 -3.76 18.31
N LEU A 110 12.70 -3.25 17.59
CA LEU A 110 11.41 -2.86 18.15
C LEU A 110 10.47 -4.04 18.42
N GLY A 111 10.85 -5.27 18.04
CA GLY A 111 10.02 -6.47 18.23
C GLY A 111 8.79 -6.52 17.31
N ILE A 112 8.74 -5.68 16.28
CA ILE A 112 7.64 -5.61 15.32
C ILE A 112 7.72 -6.79 14.37
N ARG A 113 6.57 -7.43 14.09
CA ARG A 113 6.48 -8.60 13.22
C ARG A 113 5.39 -8.44 12.19
N PHE A 114 5.77 -8.42 10.92
CA PHE A 114 4.83 -8.47 9.79
C PHE A 114 4.46 -9.91 9.46
N LYS A 115 3.62 -10.52 10.33
CA LYS A 115 3.16 -11.90 10.12
C LYS A 115 2.48 -12.01 8.75
N ASN A 116 2.72 -13.11 8.04
CA ASN A 116 2.11 -13.43 6.74
C ASN A 116 2.30 -12.33 5.67
N THR A 117 3.38 -11.56 5.77
CA THR A 117 3.76 -10.54 4.80
C THR A 117 5.05 -10.98 4.13
N ARG A 118 5.05 -11.09 2.80
CA ARG A 118 6.28 -11.36 2.05
C ARG A 118 7.05 -10.05 1.84
N THR A 119 8.37 -10.13 1.86
CA THR A 119 9.26 -9.00 1.63
C THR A 119 10.23 -9.33 0.51
N TYR A 120 10.43 -8.39 -0.40
CA TYR A 120 11.37 -8.50 -1.52
C TYR A 120 12.34 -7.32 -1.49
N LEU A 121 13.50 -7.48 -2.13
CA LEU A 121 14.51 -6.43 -2.16
C LEU A 121 14.06 -5.27 -3.03
N THR A 122 13.45 -5.55 -4.19
CA THR A 122 13.02 -4.55 -5.16
C THR A 122 11.53 -4.61 -5.42
N LEU A 123 10.96 -3.48 -5.88
CA LEU A 123 9.57 -3.42 -6.33
C LEU A 123 9.32 -4.39 -7.50
N GLU A 124 10.29 -4.52 -8.41
CA GLU A 124 10.23 -5.47 -9.52
C GLU A 124 10.03 -6.91 -9.03
N GLN A 125 10.84 -7.37 -8.09
CA GLN A 125 10.72 -8.72 -7.51
C GLN A 125 9.37 -8.93 -6.82
N ALA A 126 8.87 -7.90 -6.12
CA ALA A 126 7.57 -7.95 -5.49
C ALA A 126 6.44 -8.10 -6.52
N LEU A 127 6.46 -7.31 -7.59
CA LEU A 127 5.46 -7.36 -8.66
C LEU A 127 5.51 -8.70 -9.42
N GLN A 128 6.70 -9.21 -9.73
CA GLN A 128 6.88 -10.52 -10.37
C GLN A 128 6.31 -11.68 -9.51
N SER A 129 6.27 -11.51 -8.19
CA SER A 129 5.73 -12.53 -7.28
C SER A 129 4.20 -12.57 -7.20
N ILE A 130 3.52 -11.59 -7.81
CA ILE A 130 2.07 -11.46 -7.79
C ILE A 130 1.53 -11.93 -9.13
N GLU A 131 0.71 -12.98 -9.12
CA GLU A 131 0.03 -13.43 -10.33
C GLU A 131 -1.05 -12.41 -10.74
N PRO A 132 -1.11 -12.02 -12.03
CA PRO A 132 -2.24 -11.26 -12.54
C PRO A 132 -3.53 -12.06 -12.33
N ALA A 133 -4.62 -11.38 -11.94
CA ALA A 133 -5.93 -11.99 -11.99
C ALA A 133 -6.19 -12.43 -13.43
N LYS A 134 -6.50 -13.73 -13.63
CA LYS A 134 -6.86 -14.26 -14.94
C LYS A 134 -8.02 -13.43 -15.49
N SER A 135 -7.87 -12.86 -16.69
CA SER A 135 -8.94 -12.12 -17.36
C SER A 135 -10.17 -13.02 -17.52
N ASP A 136 -11.36 -12.46 -17.33
CA ASP A 136 -12.67 -13.13 -17.46
C ASP A 136 -12.98 -13.61 -18.90
N GLU A 137 -12.01 -13.58 -19.83
CA GLU A 137 -12.17 -14.02 -21.23
C GLU A 137 -12.58 -15.50 -21.36
N ASN A 138 -12.28 -16.33 -20.36
CA ASN A 138 -12.79 -17.69 -20.34
C ASN A 138 -14.32 -17.78 -20.22
N ARG A 139 -15.04 -16.76 -19.70
CA ARG A 139 -16.51 -16.83 -19.58
C ARG A 139 -17.22 -16.66 -20.92
N TYR A 140 -16.66 -15.87 -21.86
CA TYR A 140 -17.22 -15.76 -23.21
C TYR A 140 -17.02 -17.03 -24.04
N ASN A 141 -15.84 -17.66 -23.94
CA ASN A 141 -15.55 -18.90 -24.68
C ASN A 141 -16.37 -20.12 -24.19
N LEU A 142 -16.91 -20.09 -22.97
CA LEU A 142 -17.75 -21.15 -22.39
C LEU A 142 -19.24 -21.02 -22.74
N GLU A 143 -19.69 -19.86 -23.24
CA GLU A 143 -21.06 -19.64 -23.71
C GLU A 143 -21.19 -19.94 -25.21
N GLU A 144 -20.19 -19.57 -26.04
CA GLU A 144 -20.20 -19.92 -27.47
C GLU A 144 -20.07 -21.43 -27.73
N ASN A 145 -19.25 -22.14 -26.96
CA ASN A 145 -19.11 -23.61 -27.09
C ASN A 145 -20.37 -24.38 -26.65
N ARG A 146 -21.27 -23.76 -25.88
CA ARG A 146 -22.53 -24.39 -25.44
C ARG A 146 -23.64 -24.35 -26.51
N HIS A 147 -23.43 -23.56 -27.56
CA HIS A 147 -24.38 -23.43 -28.68
C HIS A 147 -24.03 -24.28 -29.90
N GLN A 148 -22.84 -24.89 -29.95
CA GLN A 148 -22.43 -25.77 -31.05
C GLN A 148 -22.72 -27.26 -30.82
N ASP A 149 -23.11 -27.64 -29.59
CA ASP A 149 -23.48 -29.02 -29.21
C ASP A 149 -25.01 -29.27 -29.16
N LYS A 150 -25.82 -28.44 -29.84
CA LYS A 150 -27.27 -28.65 -30.02
C LYS A 150 -27.63 -28.79 -31.49
#